data_AF-A0A5P3AJN9-F1
#
_entry.id   AF-A0A5P3AJN9-F1
#
_cell.length_a   1.000
_cell.length_b   1.000
_cell.length_c   1.000
_cell.angle_alpha   90.00
_cell.angle_beta   90.00
_cell.angle_gamma   90.00
#
_symmetry.space_group_name_H-M   'P 1'
#
loop_
_entity.id
_entity.type
_entity.pdbx_description
1 polymer ?
#
loop_
_entity_poly.entity_id
_entity_poly.type
_entity_poly.pdbx_seq_one_letter_code
_entity_poly.pdbx_strand_id
1 'polypeptide(L)'
;MPPKPQSRAVRAEALVATMPNVPCDVADRLRQAALVKDLAPRGMPAALERFFSRLAAEGRAPEFAQAEDFAASTQSRTAFRTLLAALSRFAPDVPTAAAVPVKRDWDAWLNGRYNTRAPRPRRSRREALRPEEWPEAWRAALPCLARRARRDGRRYRPLGSKSRGSVVQAVGLLALARENAIAEGSEFGDGFTPELAEAFLGFLVERVNPRSGEPIRFGTIADYFERVMCLAARAELYAPDGEASFGEILAACRAEAAEETPMKRARMREFREKHGLDGVLLAAVAASEEARDLPGHSDRAARLRRKAVVFALLVNGVDRQGDLSEFRIGRDIVRRADGTWEPAFRQSKTARWKENGPLWGLTGLLIDAHVLEGRPAWCIETRIAELDGCNLLSLQAEGFDTYHASKLLREAFGISGHLIRTAVTDLLRRHRPDAAWAVQRLLGHSVEWMQENYRSEFAEVASVEKYHAALEMLVRGETSPASAPRRRKRG
;
A
#
# COMPACT_ATOMS: atom_id res chain seq x y z
N MET A 1 -34.58 1.00 53.78
CA MET A 1 -34.97 2.09 52.85
C MET A 1 -33.90 2.19 51.76
N PRO A 2 -34.26 2.16 50.46
CA PRO A 2 -33.29 2.49 49.42
C PRO A 2 -32.81 3.95 49.60
N PRO A 3 -31.51 4.24 49.41
CA PRO A 3 -30.99 5.59 49.57
C PRO A 3 -31.69 6.56 48.61
N LYS A 4 -31.99 7.78 49.08
CA LYS A 4 -32.57 8.84 48.25
C LYS A 4 -31.67 9.08 47.02
N PRO A 5 -32.24 9.21 45.81
CA PRO A 5 -31.44 9.48 44.61
C PRO A 5 -30.69 10.80 44.77
N GLN A 6 -29.36 10.73 44.76
CA GLN A 6 -28.49 11.90 44.83
C GLN A 6 -28.66 12.76 43.56
N SER A 7 -28.66 14.09 43.75
CA SER A 7 -28.65 15.02 42.62
C SER A 7 -27.38 14.81 41.76
N ARG A 8 -27.43 15.16 40.46
CA ARG A 8 -26.25 15.04 39.59
C ARG A 8 -25.06 15.84 40.10
N ALA A 9 -25.30 17.02 40.69
CA ALA A 9 -24.26 17.84 41.29
C ALA A 9 -23.54 17.11 42.43
N VAL A 10 -24.29 16.49 43.36
CA VAL A 10 -23.72 15.70 44.45
C VAL A 10 -22.93 14.50 43.93
N ARG A 11 -23.44 13.82 42.90
CA ARG A 11 -22.72 12.69 42.26
C ARG A 11 -21.43 13.13 41.56
N ALA A 12 -21.42 14.30 40.93
CA ALA A 12 -20.25 14.83 40.24
C ALA A 12 -19.15 15.27 41.22
N GLU A 13 -19.50 15.87 42.34
CA GLU A 13 -18.55 16.23 43.41
C GLU A 13 -17.99 14.99 44.11
N ALA A 14 -18.85 14.03 44.47
CA ALA A 14 -18.42 12.77 45.05
C ALA A 14 -17.46 11.99 44.13
N LEU A 15 -17.61 12.15 42.81
CA LEU A 15 -16.74 11.51 41.83
C LEU A 15 -15.31 12.07 41.91
N VAL A 16 -15.13 13.38 42.01
CA VAL A 16 -13.78 13.99 42.11
C VAL A 16 -13.04 13.49 43.36
N ALA A 17 -13.75 13.36 44.48
CA ALA A 17 -13.18 12.82 45.72
C ALA A 17 -12.64 11.38 45.60
N THR A 18 -13.12 10.60 44.62
CA THR A 18 -12.64 9.23 44.37
C THR A 18 -11.41 9.15 43.46
N MET A 19 -10.89 10.30 43.00
CA MET A 19 -9.78 10.38 42.04
C MET A 19 -8.62 11.26 42.54
N PRO A 20 -8.03 10.99 43.73
CA PRO A 20 -7.03 11.86 44.33
C PRO A 20 -5.72 11.99 43.52
N ASN A 21 -5.41 11.02 42.66
CA ASN A 21 -4.18 11.05 41.85
C ASN A 21 -4.40 11.66 40.45
N VAL A 22 -5.65 11.94 40.06
CA VAL A 22 -5.96 12.53 38.75
C VAL A 22 -5.68 14.03 38.78
N PRO A 23 -4.96 14.59 37.78
CA PRO A 23 -4.73 16.03 37.68
C PRO A 23 -6.03 16.85 37.75
N CYS A 24 -5.98 18.00 38.44
CA CYS A 24 -7.16 18.81 38.71
C CYS A 24 -7.93 19.22 37.45
N ASP A 25 -7.23 19.59 36.38
CA ASP A 25 -7.81 19.97 35.10
C ASP A 25 -8.56 18.81 34.43
N VAL A 26 -8.01 17.59 34.50
CA VAL A 26 -8.64 16.36 34.00
C VAL A 26 -9.87 16.01 34.84
N ALA A 27 -9.75 16.08 36.17
CA ALA A 27 -10.84 15.85 37.10
C ALA A 27 -11.99 16.84 36.89
N ASP A 28 -11.69 18.11 36.65
CA ASP A 28 -12.66 19.17 36.36
C ASP A 28 -13.40 18.93 35.04
N ARG A 29 -12.68 18.61 33.95
CA ARG A 29 -13.31 18.27 32.66
C ARG A 29 -14.29 17.11 32.81
N LEU A 30 -13.93 16.11 33.61
CA LEU A 30 -14.77 14.95 33.86
C LEU A 30 -15.98 15.31 34.75
N ARG A 31 -15.80 16.12 35.80
CA ARG A 31 -16.87 16.67 36.62
C ARG A 31 -17.89 17.43 35.78
N GLN A 32 -17.43 18.34 34.92
CA GLN A 32 -18.30 19.10 34.01
C GLN A 32 -19.08 18.18 33.06
N ALA A 33 -18.44 17.15 32.51
CA ALA A 33 -19.13 16.18 31.68
C ALA A 33 -20.21 15.40 32.43
N ALA A 34 -19.96 15.03 33.69
CA ALA A 34 -20.90 14.30 34.54
C ALA A 34 -22.12 15.14 34.95
N LEU A 35 -21.99 16.47 35.04
CA LEU A 35 -23.12 17.39 35.27
C LEU A 35 -24.11 17.38 34.10
N VAL A 36 -23.59 17.35 32.87
CA VAL A 36 -24.39 17.39 31.64
C VAL A 36 -25.09 16.05 31.38
N LYS A 37 -24.35 14.94 31.47
CA LYS A 37 -24.87 13.59 31.18
C LYS A 37 -24.10 12.51 31.90
N ASP A 38 -24.72 11.33 32.05
CA ASP A 38 -24.01 10.17 32.59
C ASP A 38 -22.80 9.81 31.72
N LEU A 39 -21.70 9.45 32.38
CA LEU A 39 -20.45 9.09 31.72
C LEU A 39 -20.55 7.70 31.07
N ALA A 40 -20.21 7.63 29.79
CA ALA A 40 -20.17 6.41 29.02
C ALA A 40 -18.84 6.32 28.25
N PRO A 41 -18.15 5.15 28.26
CA PRO A 41 -18.44 3.94 29.05
C PRO A 41 -18.39 4.16 30.58
N ARG A 42 -19.10 3.31 31.33
CA ARG A 42 -19.03 3.31 32.80
C ARG A 42 -17.61 2.94 33.26
N GLY A 43 -17.18 3.50 34.40
CA GLY A 43 -15.88 3.20 35.01
C GLY A 43 -14.71 4.07 34.53
N MET A 44 -14.96 5.11 33.73
CA MET A 44 -13.93 6.10 33.35
C MET A 44 -13.17 6.69 34.55
N PRO A 45 -13.84 7.12 35.66
CA PRO A 45 -13.14 7.70 36.82
C PRO A 45 -12.10 6.74 37.42
N ALA A 46 -12.52 5.51 37.72
CA ALA A 46 -11.65 4.49 38.29
C ALA A 46 -10.54 4.02 37.33
N ALA A 47 -10.76 4.13 36.01
CA ALA A 47 -9.71 3.86 35.03
C ALA A 47 -8.63 4.95 35.05
N LEU A 48 -9.04 6.24 35.05
CA LEU A 48 -8.12 7.37 35.14
C LEU A 48 -7.34 7.36 36.45
N GLU A 49 -8.01 7.15 37.58
CA GLU A 49 -7.36 7.11 38.90
C GLU A 49 -6.27 6.04 38.96
N ARG A 50 -6.54 4.82 38.48
CA ARG A 50 -5.54 3.76 38.42
C ARG A 50 -4.34 4.14 37.54
N PHE A 51 -4.61 4.78 36.41
CA PHE A 51 -3.56 5.18 35.47
C PHE A 51 -2.67 6.30 36.03
N PHE A 52 -3.27 7.37 36.56
CA PHE A 52 -2.48 8.47 37.13
C PHE A 52 -1.80 8.07 38.45
N SER A 53 -2.41 7.20 39.26
CA SER A 53 -1.75 6.60 40.41
C SER A 53 -0.52 5.78 40.00
N ARG A 54 -0.61 5.02 38.88
CA ARG A 54 0.54 4.29 38.31
C ARG A 54 1.65 5.25 37.86
N LEU A 55 1.31 6.32 37.14
CA LEU A 55 2.28 7.32 36.72
C LEU A 55 2.97 7.99 37.91
N ALA A 56 2.20 8.36 38.94
CA ALA A 56 2.72 8.96 40.16
C ALA A 56 3.68 8.01 40.91
N ALA A 57 3.33 6.73 41.00
CA ALA A 57 4.18 5.71 41.63
C ALA A 57 5.52 5.52 40.89
N GLU A 58 5.54 5.76 39.58
CA GLU A 58 6.73 5.65 38.72
C GLU A 58 7.46 6.99 38.53
N GLY A 59 6.97 8.08 39.14
CA GLY A 59 7.55 9.42 38.98
C GLY A 59 7.47 9.96 37.55
N ARG A 60 6.52 9.48 36.73
CA ARG A 60 6.37 9.87 35.32
C ARG A 60 5.33 10.96 35.16
N ALA A 61 5.67 12.00 34.39
CA ALA A 61 4.67 12.98 33.96
C ALA A 61 3.78 12.39 32.83
N PRO A 62 2.53 12.87 32.67
CA PRO A 62 1.55 12.28 31.75
C PRO A 62 2.02 12.18 30.29
N GLU A 63 2.81 13.14 29.82
CA GLU A 63 3.39 13.21 28.47
C GLU A 63 4.49 12.17 28.22
N PHE A 64 5.03 11.56 29.29
CA PHE A 64 6.03 10.48 29.22
C PHE A 64 5.42 9.09 29.43
N ALA A 65 4.10 8.96 29.40
CA ALA A 65 3.44 7.66 29.55
C ALA A 65 3.96 6.63 28.53
N GLN A 66 4.32 5.45 29.02
CA GLN A 66 4.86 4.34 28.22
C GLN A 66 3.87 3.18 28.18
N ALA A 67 4.14 2.17 27.34
CA ALA A 67 3.26 1.02 27.16
C ALA A 67 2.98 0.27 28.49
N GLU A 68 3.99 0.17 29.34
CA GLU A 68 3.97 -0.52 30.64
C GLU A 68 2.96 0.14 31.60
N ASP A 69 2.79 1.46 31.52
CA ASP A 69 1.84 2.21 32.35
C ASP A 69 0.40 1.82 31.98
N PHE A 70 0.10 1.69 30.69
CA PHE A 70 -1.22 1.24 30.23
C PHE A 70 -1.47 -0.23 30.57
N ALA A 71 -0.45 -1.09 30.43
CA ALA A 71 -0.55 -2.50 30.74
C ALA A 71 -0.83 -2.72 32.24
N ALA A 72 -0.05 -2.08 33.12
CA ALA A 72 -0.20 -2.20 34.58
C ALA A 72 -1.54 -1.65 35.08
N SER A 73 -2.08 -0.62 34.41
CA SER A 73 -3.32 0.04 34.81
C SER A 73 -4.60 -0.72 34.41
N THR A 74 -4.49 -1.80 33.62
CA THR A 74 -5.64 -2.45 33.00
C THR A 74 -5.59 -3.98 33.13
N GLN A 75 -6.61 -4.56 33.77
CA GLN A 75 -6.68 -6.02 34.00
C GLN A 75 -7.49 -6.78 32.94
N SER A 76 -8.14 -6.06 32.03
CA SER A 76 -8.94 -6.64 30.95
C SER A 76 -8.99 -5.71 29.74
N ARG A 77 -9.29 -6.28 28.56
CA ARG A 77 -9.50 -5.50 27.34
C ARG A 77 -10.61 -4.44 27.48
N THR A 78 -11.68 -4.74 28.22
CA THR A 78 -12.76 -3.77 28.46
C THR A 78 -12.26 -2.60 29.31
N ALA A 79 -11.52 -2.88 30.38
CA ALA A 79 -10.90 -1.83 31.20
C ALA A 79 -9.91 -0.98 30.39
N PHE A 80 -9.11 -1.63 29.54
CA PHE A 80 -8.20 -0.95 28.62
C PHE A 80 -8.92 -0.03 27.64
N ARG A 81 -10.01 -0.48 27.01
CA ARG A 81 -10.83 0.37 26.14
C ARG A 81 -11.47 1.53 26.89
N THR A 82 -11.94 1.32 28.12
CA THR A 82 -12.48 2.39 28.96
C THR A 82 -11.43 3.42 29.31
N LEU A 83 -10.20 3.00 29.66
CA LEU A 83 -9.08 3.90 29.91
C LEU A 83 -8.76 4.76 28.70
N LEU A 84 -8.59 4.15 27.51
CA LEU A 84 -8.29 4.89 26.29
C LEU A 84 -9.40 5.89 25.91
N ALA A 85 -10.67 5.49 26.08
CA ALA A 85 -11.79 6.39 25.86
C ALA A 85 -11.82 7.56 26.86
N ALA A 86 -11.43 7.32 28.12
CA ALA A 86 -11.35 8.36 29.14
C ALA A 86 -10.21 9.35 28.83
N LEU A 87 -9.01 8.84 28.57
CA LEU A 87 -7.83 9.66 28.26
C LEU A 87 -8.06 10.53 27.02
N SER A 88 -8.53 9.95 25.92
CA SER A 88 -8.81 10.72 24.70
C SER A 88 -9.86 11.82 24.87
N ARG A 89 -10.73 11.71 25.86
CA ARG A 89 -11.80 12.69 26.10
C ARG A 89 -11.43 13.75 27.14
N PHE A 90 -10.69 13.37 28.17
CA PHE A 90 -10.47 14.21 29.35
C PHE A 90 -9.01 14.61 29.56
N ALA A 91 -8.06 13.82 29.03
CA ALA A 91 -6.62 14.04 29.14
C ALA A 91 -5.93 13.88 27.76
N PRO A 92 -6.25 14.73 26.76
CA PRO A 92 -5.69 14.63 25.41
C PRO A 92 -4.17 14.80 25.36
N ASP A 93 -3.58 15.42 26.39
CA ASP A 93 -2.13 15.60 26.53
C ASP A 93 -1.38 14.29 26.82
N VAL A 94 -2.09 13.24 27.25
CA VAL A 94 -1.52 11.90 27.41
C VAL A 94 -1.40 11.23 26.03
N PRO A 95 -0.19 10.85 25.58
CA PRO A 95 0.02 10.27 24.26
C PRO A 95 -0.49 8.82 24.21
N THR A 96 -1.79 8.66 23.92
CA THR A 96 -2.41 7.33 23.83
C THR A 96 -1.78 6.40 22.79
N ALA A 97 -1.01 6.95 21.84
CA ALA A 97 -0.18 6.19 20.90
C ALA A 97 0.78 5.20 21.60
N ALA A 98 1.28 5.53 22.79
CA ALA A 98 2.12 4.63 23.59
C ALA A 98 1.39 3.35 24.03
N ALA A 99 0.05 3.33 24.02
CA ALA A 99 -0.76 2.16 24.35
C ALA A 99 -0.94 1.17 23.18
N VAL A 100 -0.50 1.51 21.96
CA VAL A 100 -0.69 0.66 20.77
C VAL A 100 -0.09 -0.75 20.92
N PRO A 101 1.12 -0.94 21.47
CA PRO A 101 1.66 -2.28 21.73
C PRO A 101 0.73 -3.12 22.62
N VAL A 102 0.24 -2.54 23.72
CA VAL A 102 -0.71 -3.21 24.64
C VAL A 102 -2.02 -3.58 23.93
N LYS A 103 -2.54 -2.69 23.06
CA LYS A 103 -3.72 -2.99 22.22
C LYS A 103 -3.46 -4.20 21.33
N ARG A 104 -2.28 -4.27 20.69
CA ARG A 104 -1.88 -5.37 19.81
C ARG A 104 -1.77 -6.69 20.58
N ASP A 105 -1.23 -6.67 21.79
CA ASP A 105 -1.13 -7.87 22.64
C ASP A 105 -2.53 -8.40 23.01
N TRP A 106 -3.46 -7.51 23.36
CA TRP A 106 -4.86 -7.88 23.58
C TRP A 106 -5.54 -8.42 22.32
N ASP A 107 -5.25 -7.85 21.14
CA ASP A 107 -5.76 -8.32 19.85
C ASP A 107 -5.19 -9.71 19.51
N ALA A 108 -3.89 -9.91 19.68
CA ALA A 108 -3.19 -11.17 19.44
C ALA A 108 -3.71 -12.28 20.37
N TRP A 109 -3.84 -12.00 21.66
CA TRP A 109 -4.37 -12.94 22.64
C TRP A 109 -5.82 -13.35 22.32
N LEU A 110 -6.70 -12.40 21.99
CA LEU A 110 -8.07 -12.73 21.59
C LEU A 110 -8.11 -13.56 20.32
N ASN A 111 -7.30 -13.19 19.32
CA ASN A 111 -7.27 -13.90 18.06
C ASN A 111 -6.76 -15.33 18.23
N GLY A 112 -5.69 -15.52 19.01
CA GLY A 112 -5.16 -16.85 19.32
C GLY A 112 -6.14 -17.71 20.14
N ARG A 113 -6.88 -17.10 21.08
CA ARG A 113 -7.81 -17.84 21.94
C ARG A 113 -9.15 -18.16 21.29
N TYR A 114 -9.71 -17.25 20.48
CA TYR A 114 -11.08 -17.37 19.97
C TYR A 114 -11.19 -17.43 18.44
N ASN A 115 -10.20 -16.91 17.70
CA ASN A 115 -10.28 -16.78 16.24
C ASN A 115 -9.27 -17.64 15.48
N THR A 116 -8.61 -18.61 16.14
CA THR A 116 -7.72 -19.56 15.48
C THR A 116 -8.52 -20.46 14.55
N ARG A 117 -8.70 -20.01 13.32
CA ARG A 117 -9.23 -20.81 12.23
C ARG A 117 -8.07 -21.54 11.59
N ALA A 118 -8.22 -22.84 11.36
CA ALA A 118 -7.28 -23.60 10.55
C ALA A 118 -7.03 -22.85 9.23
N PRO A 119 -5.78 -22.67 8.80
CA PRO A 119 -5.47 -22.04 7.52
C PRO A 119 -6.27 -22.76 6.44
N ARG A 120 -7.22 -22.07 5.81
CA ARG A 120 -7.95 -22.67 4.69
C ARG A 120 -6.90 -22.97 3.62
N PRO A 121 -6.77 -24.23 3.17
CA PRO A 121 -5.86 -24.55 2.09
C PRO A 121 -6.20 -23.62 0.91
N ARG A 122 -5.21 -22.87 0.43
CA ARG A 122 -5.36 -22.05 -0.76
C ARG A 122 -5.69 -23.00 -1.91
N ARG A 123 -6.96 -23.10 -2.27
CA ARG A 123 -7.36 -23.75 -3.53
C ARG A 123 -6.76 -22.92 -4.65
N SER A 124 -5.77 -23.49 -5.32
CA SER A 124 -5.24 -22.95 -6.57
C SER A 124 -6.40 -22.91 -7.58
N ARG A 125 -6.88 -21.71 -7.92
CA ARG A 125 -7.84 -21.51 -9.02
C ARG A 125 -7.16 -21.61 -10.40
N ARG A 126 -6.07 -22.38 -10.52
CA ARG A 126 -5.31 -22.50 -11.77
C ARG A 126 -6.06 -23.45 -12.69
N GLU A 127 -6.72 -22.87 -13.69
CA GLU A 127 -7.35 -23.57 -14.81
C GLU A 127 -6.32 -23.80 -15.92
N ALA A 128 -5.24 -24.53 -15.63
CA ALA A 128 -4.21 -24.89 -16.60
C ALA A 128 -3.81 -26.35 -16.35
N LEU A 129 -3.62 -27.12 -17.42
CA LEU A 129 -3.20 -28.52 -17.30
C LEU A 129 -1.81 -28.61 -16.70
N ARG A 130 -1.60 -29.63 -15.87
CA ARG A 130 -0.29 -29.89 -15.29
C ARG A 130 0.64 -30.50 -16.34
N PRO A 131 1.97 -30.36 -16.19
CA PRO A 131 2.91 -30.86 -17.18
C PRO A 131 2.80 -32.36 -17.45
N GLU A 132 2.30 -33.14 -16.49
CA GLU A 132 2.06 -34.57 -16.64
C GLU A 132 0.94 -34.88 -17.64
N GLU A 133 -0.01 -33.96 -17.80
CA GLU A 133 -1.22 -34.03 -18.64
C GLU A 133 -1.00 -33.41 -20.03
N TRP A 134 0.19 -32.88 -20.32
CA TRP A 134 0.48 -32.31 -21.65
C TRP A 134 0.73 -33.40 -22.69
N PRO A 135 0.61 -33.06 -24.00
CA PRO A 135 1.13 -33.89 -25.07
C PRO A 135 2.58 -34.33 -24.80
N GLU A 136 2.90 -35.56 -25.17
CA GLU A 136 4.16 -36.19 -24.78
C GLU A 136 5.38 -35.39 -25.25
N ALA A 137 5.34 -34.90 -26.49
CA ALA A 137 6.38 -34.04 -27.06
C ALA A 137 6.62 -32.75 -26.24
N TRP A 138 5.55 -32.15 -25.70
CA TRP A 138 5.64 -30.91 -24.91
C TRP A 138 6.19 -31.17 -23.51
N ARG A 139 5.79 -32.29 -22.91
CA ARG A 139 6.32 -32.75 -21.62
C ARG A 139 7.81 -33.06 -21.73
N ALA A 140 8.22 -33.73 -22.81
CA ALA A 140 9.62 -34.02 -23.11
C ALA A 140 10.46 -32.73 -23.31
N ALA A 141 9.84 -31.62 -23.70
CA ALA A 141 10.50 -30.33 -23.89
C ALA A 141 10.76 -29.53 -22.59
N LEU A 142 10.16 -29.90 -21.45
CA LEU A 142 10.34 -29.18 -20.17
C LEU A 142 11.81 -28.94 -19.77
N PRO A 143 12.74 -29.91 -19.90
CA PRO A 143 14.14 -29.71 -19.55
C PRO A 143 14.82 -28.58 -20.34
N CYS A 144 14.35 -28.26 -21.55
CA CYS A 144 14.89 -27.18 -22.40
C CYS A 144 14.69 -25.78 -21.78
N LEU A 145 13.77 -25.63 -20.83
CA LEU A 145 13.58 -24.38 -20.09
C LEU A 145 14.67 -24.15 -19.02
N ALA A 146 15.20 -25.23 -18.45
CA ALA A 146 16.20 -25.18 -17.38
C ALA A 146 17.64 -25.27 -17.90
N ARG A 147 17.82 -25.64 -19.17
CA ARG A 147 19.13 -25.83 -19.80
C ARG A 147 19.44 -24.72 -20.79
N ARG A 148 20.72 -24.66 -21.19
CA ARG A 148 21.14 -23.86 -22.34
C ARG A 148 20.76 -24.63 -23.60
N ALA A 149 20.12 -23.97 -24.56
CA ALA A 149 19.74 -24.56 -25.84
C ALA A 149 20.31 -23.72 -26.99
N ARG A 150 20.60 -24.38 -28.12
CA ARG A 150 20.96 -23.72 -29.37
C ARG A 150 20.06 -24.30 -30.47
N ARG A 151 19.31 -23.43 -31.14
CA ARG A 151 18.27 -23.76 -32.13
C ARG A 151 18.31 -22.69 -33.21
N ASP A 152 18.32 -23.08 -34.49
CA ASP A 152 18.35 -22.16 -35.64
C ASP A 152 19.36 -21.01 -35.51
N GLY A 153 20.59 -21.34 -35.12
CA GLY A 153 21.66 -20.35 -34.90
C GLY A 153 21.50 -19.46 -33.67
N ARG A 154 20.32 -19.44 -33.01
CA ARG A 154 20.03 -18.68 -31.80
C ARG A 154 20.45 -19.44 -30.54
N ARG A 155 20.96 -18.69 -29.54
CA ARG A 155 21.41 -19.24 -28.25
C ARG A 155 20.46 -18.81 -27.13
N TYR A 156 19.84 -19.79 -26.49
CA TYR A 156 18.92 -19.57 -25.37
C TYR A 156 19.61 -19.86 -24.04
N ARG A 157 19.56 -18.89 -23.11
CA ARG A 157 20.05 -19.08 -21.73
C ARG A 157 19.01 -19.84 -20.88
N PRO A 158 19.43 -20.55 -19.82
CA PRO A 158 18.50 -21.12 -18.83
C PRO A 158 17.52 -20.08 -18.28
N LEU A 159 16.26 -20.45 -18.09
CA LEU A 159 15.26 -19.60 -17.44
C LEU A 159 15.33 -19.74 -15.91
N GLY A 160 15.22 -18.58 -15.23
CA GLY A 160 15.03 -18.53 -13.77
C GLY A 160 13.71 -19.19 -13.35
N SER A 161 13.61 -19.58 -12.08
CA SER A 161 12.48 -20.34 -11.53
C SER A 161 11.12 -19.70 -11.80
N LYS A 162 11.02 -18.37 -11.62
CA LYS A 162 9.79 -17.61 -11.89
C LYS A 162 9.39 -17.62 -13.37
N SER A 163 10.34 -17.32 -14.26
CA SER A 163 10.09 -17.31 -15.72
C SER A 163 9.73 -18.70 -16.25
N ARG A 164 10.37 -19.74 -15.72
CA ARG A 164 10.03 -21.13 -16.02
C ARG A 164 8.60 -21.45 -15.59
N GLY A 165 8.22 -21.08 -14.36
CA GLY A 165 6.86 -21.26 -13.86
C GLY A 165 5.81 -20.53 -14.72
N SER A 166 6.11 -19.33 -15.22
CA SER A 166 5.19 -18.61 -16.11
C SER A 166 5.08 -19.22 -17.51
N VAL A 167 6.16 -19.79 -18.07
CA VAL A 167 6.11 -20.53 -19.34
C VAL A 167 5.30 -21.80 -19.16
N VAL A 168 5.56 -22.55 -18.09
CA VAL A 168 4.80 -23.78 -17.78
C VAL A 168 3.31 -23.48 -17.64
N GLN A 169 2.95 -22.39 -16.95
CA GLN A 169 1.56 -21.99 -16.84
C GLN A 169 0.92 -21.66 -18.21
N ALA A 170 1.63 -20.91 -19.07
CA ALA A 170 1.11 -20.51 -20.37
C ALA A 170 0.90 -21.72 -21.30
N VAL A 171 1.85 -22.67 -21.29
CA VAL A 171 1.76 -23.91 -22.07
C VAL A 171 0.66 -24.83 -21.50
N GLY A 172 0.47 -24.87 -20.18
CA GLY A 172 -0.66 -25.58 -19.59
C GLY A 172 -2.03 -24.99 -19.95
N LEU A 173 -2.11 -23.68 -20.23
CA LEU A 173 -3.32 -23.06 -20.79
C LEU A 173 -3.51 -23.42 -22.26
N LEU A 174 -2.43 -23.45 -23.05
CA LEU A 174 -2.48 -23.92 -24.44
C LEU A 174 -2.94 -25.37 -24.52
N ALA A 175 -2.41 -26.24 -23.64
CA ALA A 175 -2.79 -27.64 -23.60
C ALA A 175 -4.28 -27.81 -23.25
N LEU A 176 -4.80 -26.99 -22.33
CA LEU A 176 -6.23 -26.96 -22.02
C LEU A 176 -7.08 -26.47 -23.19
N ALA A 177 -6.62 -25.43 -23.90
CA ALA A 177 -7.29 -24.95 -25.11
C ALA A 177 -7.35 -26.02 -26.21
N ARG A 178 -6.25 -26.78 -26.39
CA ARG A 178 -6.19 -27.93 -27.29
C ARG A 178 -7.21 -29.00 -26.90
N GLU A 179 -7.28 -29.40 -25.63
CA GLU A 179 -8.26 -30.41 -25.18
C GLU A 179 -9.70 -29.97 -25.42
N ASN A 180 -10.03 -28.70 -25.14
CA ASN A 180 -11.35 -28.15 -25.41
C ASN A 180 -11.69 -28.20 -26.91
N ALA A 181 -10.78 -27.76 -27.76
CA ALA A 181 -11.02 -27.74 -29.20
C ALA A 181 -11.11 -29.17 -29.79
N ILE A 182 -10.39 -30.16 -29.23
CA ILE A 182 -10.56 -31.58 -29.57
C ILE A 182 -11.96 -32.08 -29.16
N ALA A 183 -12.42 -31.73 -27.96
CA ALA A 183 -13.75 -32.10 -27.50
C ALA A 183 -14.86 -31.49 -28.37
N GLU A 184 -14.60 -30.35 -29.00
CA GLU A 184 -15.49 -29.68 -29.96
C GLU A 184 -15.37 -30.21 -31.41
N GLY A 185 -14.53 -31.24 -31.63
CA GLY A 185 -14.43 -31.96 -32.90
C GLY A 185 -13.25 -31.56 -33.81
N SER A 186 -12.30 -30.77 -33.31
CA SER A 186 -11.07 -30.45 -34.04
C SER A 186 -10.01 -31.54 -33.88
N GLU A 187 -9.15 -31.73 -34.87
CA GLU A 187 -8.01 -32.65 -34.78
C GLU A 187 -6.70 -31.87 -34.64
N PHE A 188 -5.92 -32.17 -33.60
CA PHE A 188 -4.60 -31.57 -33.40
C PHE A 188 -3.53 -32.63 -33.20
N GLY A 189 -2.41 -32.48 -33.91
CA GLY A 189 -1.19 -33.22 -33.60
C GLY A 189 -0.47 -32.68 -32.35
N ASP A 190 0.79 -33.09 -32.22
CA ASP A 190 1.69 -32.64 -31.15
C ASP A 190 2.51 -31.39 -31.53
N GLY A 191 2.42 -30.94 -32.78
CA GLY A 191 3.08 -29.74 -33.27
C GLY A 191 2.33 -28.47 -32.89
N PHE A 192 3.05 -27.35 -32.82
CA PHE A 192 2.46 -26.03 -32.69
C PHE A 192 2.11 -25.56 -34.10
N THR A 193 0.84 -25.74 -34.49
CA THR A 193 0.30 -25.42 -35.82
C THR A 193 -0.45 -24.08 -35.82
N PRO A 194 -0.76 -23.50 -37.00
CA PRO A 194 -1.62 -22.33 -37.10
C PRO A 194 -3.00 -22.51 -36.47
N GLU A 195 -3.64 -23.66 -36.67
CA GLU A 195 -4.97 -23.97 -36.12
C GLU A 195 -4.95 -24.00 -34.59
N LEU A 196 -3.86 -24.49 -34.01
CA LEU A 196 -3.67 -24.49 -32.56
C LEU A 196 -3.47 -23.06 -32.02
N ALA A 197 -2.83 -22.18 -32.80
CA ALA A 197 -2.66 -20.78 -32.46
C ALA A 197 -4.02 -20.06 -32.40
N GLU A 198 -4.89 -20.30 -33.39
CA GLU A 198 -6.25 -19.75 -33.46
C GLU A 198 -7.14 -20.29 -32.34
N ALA A 199 -7.13 -21.61 -32.10
CA ALA A 199 -7.87 -22.24 -31.01
C ALA A 199 -7.45 -21.66 -29.65
N PHE A 200 -6.15 -21.40 -29.46
CA PHE A 200 -5.65 -20.78 -28.24
C PHE A 200 -6.10 -19.32 -28.08
N LEU A 201 -6.10 -18.55 -29.18
CA LEU A 201 -6.60 -17.17 -29.17
C LEU A 201 -8.08 -17.14 -28.79
N GLY A 202 -8.93 -17.93 -29.46
CA GLY A 202 -10.36 -18.02 -29.18
C GLY A 202 -10.63 -18.37 -27.72
N PHE A 203 -9.94 -19.41 -27.23
CA PHE A 203 -10.02 -19.83 -25.83
C PHE A 203 -9.62 -18.73 -24.83
N LEU A 204 -8.65 -17.88 -25.14
CA LEU A 204 -8.22 -16.79 -24.26
C LEU A 204 -9.16 -15.58 -24.32
N VAL A 205 -9.75 -15.30 -25.49
CA VAL A 205 -10.69 -14.18 -25.69
C VAL A 205 -12.01 -14.41 -24.96
N GLU A 206 -12.50 -15.65 -24.93
CA GLU A 206 -13.74 -16.02 -24.25
C GLU A 206 -13.60 -16.07 -22.72
N ARG A 207 -12.36 -16.04 -22.21
CA ARG A 207 -12.09 -16.11 -20.77
C ARG A 207 -12.17 -14.76 -20.08
N VAL A 208 -12.61 -14.84 -18.84
CA VAL A 208 -12.60 -13.71 -17.90
C VAL A 208 -11.49 -13.85 -16.87
N ASN A 209 -10.95 -12.73 -16.44
CA ASN A 209 -10.00 -12.68 -15.35
C ASN A 209 -10.73 -13.04 -14.03
N PRO A 210 -10.34 -14.12 -13.33
CA PRO A 210 -11.06 -14.61 -12.15
C PRO A 210 -11.00 -13.67 -10.94
N ARG A 211 -10.19 -12.59 -11.01
CA ARG A 211 -10.13 -11.54 -9.97
C ARG A 211 -11.03 -10.35 -10.26
N SER A 212 -11.20 -9.96 -11.52
CA SER A 212 -12.00 -8.79 -11.89
C SER A 212 -13.36 -9.15 -12.50
N GLY A 213 -13.53 -10.37 -13.02
CA GLY A 213 -14.70 -10.76 -13.81
C GLY A 213 -14.75 -10.14 -15.21
N GLU A 214 -13.75 -9.34 -15.58
CA GLU A 214 -13.63 -8.71 -16.90
C GLU A 214 -12.93 -9.65 -17.89
N PRO A 215 -13.17 -9.51 -19.21
CA PRO A 215 -12.42 -10.23 -20.24
C PRO A 215 -10.90 -10.09 -20.08
N ILE A 216 -10.15 -11.11 -20.48
CA ILE A 216 -8.68 -11.04 -20.50
C ILE A 216 -8.25 -10.01 -21.55
N ARG A 217 -7.41 -9.05 -21.15
CA ARG A 217 -6.92 -7.99 -22.05
C ARG A 217 -5.92 -8.52 -23.08
N PHE A 218 -5.90 -7.91 -24.26
CA PHE A 218 -4.99 -8.31 -25.35
C PHE A 218 -3.51 -8.27 -24.97
N GLY A 219 -3.11 -7.34 -24.09
CA GLY A 219 -1.73 -7.32 -23.57
C GLY A 219 -1.37 -8.55 -22.72
N THR A 220 -2.36 -9.15 -22.02
CA THR A 220 -2.16 -10.39 -21.26
C THR A 220 -2.16 -11.60 -22.18
N ILE A 221 -3.00 -11.60 -23.23
CA ILE A 221 -3.01 -12.63 -24.27
C ILE A 221 -1.65 -12.66 -24.98
N ALA A 222 -1.13 -11.50 -25.39
CA ALA A 222 0.21 -11.36 -25.98
C ALA A 222 1.31 -11.96 -25.08
N ASP A 223 1.26 -11.68 -23.77
CA ASP A 223 2.22 -12.26 -22.82
C ASP A 223 2.12 -13.79 -22.71
N TYR A 224 0.94 -14.40 -22.90
CA TYR A 224 0.80 -15.85 -22.96
C TYR A 224 1.37 -16.42 -24.25
N PHE A 225 1.06 -15.82 -25.41
CA PHE A 225 1.63 -16.21 -26.71
C PHE A 225 3.16 -16.15 -26.67
N GLU A 226 3.75 -15.06 -26.18
CA GLU A 226 5.21 -14.91 -26.08
C GLU A 226 5.87 -16.03 -25.24
N ARG A 227 5.20 -16.45 -24.15
CA ARG A 227 5.68 -17.53 -23.28
C ARG A 227 5.55 -18.90 -23.91
N VAL A 228 4.47 -19.15 -24.63
CA VAL A 228 4.23 -20.38 -25.38
C VAL A 228 5.26 -20.51 -26.51
N MET A 229 5.45 -19.45 -27.28
CA MET A 229 6.50 -19.36 -28.32
C MET A 229 7.90 -19.60 -27.75
N CYS A 230 8.15 -19.18 -26.49
CA CYS A 230 9.43 -19.44 -25.83
C CYS A 230 9.73 -20.93 -25.65
N LEU A 231 8.74 -21.77 -25.29
CA LEU A 231 8.94 -23.22 -25.22
C LEU A 231 9.10 -23.79 -26.63
N ALA A 232 8.22 -23.40 -27.56
CA ALA A 232 8.19 -23.90 -28.92
C ALA A 232 9.53 -23.72 -29.64
N ALA A 233 10.07 -22.49 -29.62
CA ALA A 233 11.35 -22.16 -30.25
C ALA A 233 12.55 -22.87 -29.58
N ARG A 234 12.50 -23.12 -28.27
CA ARG A 234 13.59 -23.80 -27.55
C ARG A 234 13.65 -25.30 -27.84
N ALA A 235 12.51 -25.89 -28.15
CA ALA A 235 12.33 -27.32 -28.28
C ALA A 235 11.95 -27.77 -29.69
N GLU A 236 12.00 -26.87 -30.68
CA GLU A 236 11.67 -27.16 -32.09
C GLU A 236 10.27 -27.79 -32.24
N LEU A 237 9.29 -27.27 -31.48
CA LEU A 237 7.92 -27.82 -31.47
C LEU A 237 7.02 -27.21 -32.56
N TYR A 238 7.51 -26.28 -33.36
CA TYR A 238 6.73 -25.70 -34.44
C TYR A 238 6.50 -26.71 -35.57
N ALA A 239 5.24 -26.85 -35.97
CA ALA A 239 4.89 -27.43 -37.25
C ALA A 239 5.10 -26.38 -38.37
N PRO A 240 5.04 -26.76 -39.65
CA PRO A 240 5.06 -25.80 -40.76
C PRO A 240 4.09 -24.64 -40.51
N ASP A 241 4.55 -23.41 -40.78
CA ASP A 241 3.81 -22.15 -40.61
C ASP A 241 3.37 -21.78 -39.18
N GLY A 242 3.61 -22.65 -38.20
CA GLY A 242 3.26 -22.41 -36.81
C GLY A 242 4.00 -21.24 -36.17
N GLU A 243 5.31 -21.08 -36.43
CA GLU A 243 6.07 -19.94 -35.87
C GLU A 243 5.53 -18.60 -36.40
N ALA A 244 5.20 -18.55 -37.70
CA ALA A 244 4.63 -17.38 -38.33
C ALA A 244 3.25 -17.04 -37.75
N SER A 245 2.33 -18.01 -37.68
CA SER A 245 0.98 -17.79 -37.16
C SER A 245 0.95 -17.34 -35.69
N PHE A 246 1.72 -17.98 -34.81
CA PHE A 246 1.86 -17.52 -33.42
C PHE A 246 2.47 -16.11 -33.33
N GLY A 247 3.41 -15.78 -34.21
CA GLY A 247 4.02 -14.45 -34.31
C GLY A 247 3.05 -13.37 -34.79
N GLU A 248 2.22 -13.67 -35.78
CA GLU A 248 1.19 -12.77 -36.32
C GLU A 248 0.12 -12.47 -35.27
N ILE A 249 -0.40 -13.50 -34.58
CA ILE A 249 -1.36 -13.31 -33.49
C ILE A 249 -0.75 -12.52 -32.34
N LEU A 250 0.51 -12.79 -31.99
CA LEU A 250 1.24 -11.99 -30.99
C LEU A 250 1.33 -10.52 -31.42
N ALA A 251 1.68 -10.25 -32.67
CA ALA A 251 1.79 -8.90 -33.21
C ALA A 251 0.42 -8.19 -33.22
N ALA A 252 -0.65 -8.87 -33.64
CA ALA A 252 -2.01 -8.35 -33.62
C ALA A 252 -2.47 -8.04 -32.18
N CYS A 253 -2.26 -8.95 -31.23
CA CYS A 253 -2.58 -8.71 -29.82
C CYS A 253 -1.78 -7.53 -29.24
N ARG A 254 -0.52 -7.34 -29.67
CA ARG A 254 0.30 -6.19 -29.27
C ARG A 254 -0.21 -4.89 -29.90
N ALA A 255 -0.70 -4.91 -31.14
CA ALA A 255 -1.33 -3.77 -31.80
C ALA A 255 -2.64 -3.38 -31.10
N GLU A 256 -3.52 -4.34 -30.83
CA GLU A 256 -4.77 -4.14 -30.06
C GLU A 256 -4.47 -3.61 -28.64
N ALA A 257 -3.45 -4.16 -27.96
CA ALA A 257 -3.01 -3.63 -26.67
C ALA A 257 -2.45 -2.18 -26.77
N ALA A 258 -1.88 -1.81 -27.92
CA ALA A 258 -1.46 -0.44 -28.17
C ALA A 258 -2.67 0.48 -28.37
N GLU A 259 -3.78 0.00 -28.92
CA GLU A 259 -5.06 0.72 -28.99
C GLU A 259 -5.83 0.77 -27.65
N GLU A 260 -5.60 -0.19 -26.74
CA GLU A 260 -6.02 -0.04 -25.34
C GLU A 260 -5.22 1.05 -24.59
N THR A 261 -4.03 1.42 -25.06
CA THR A 261 -3.20 2.50 -24.47
C THR A 261 -3.89 3.87 -24.47
N PRO A 262 -4.68 4.25 -25.49
CA PRO A 262 -5.70 5.29 -25.43
C PRO A 262 -6.54 5.32 -24.15
N MET A 263 -6.96 4.18 -23.57
CA MET A 263 -7.67 4.16 -22.28
C MET A 263 -6.77 4.56 -21.11
N LYS A 264 -5.49 4.19 -21.12
CA LYS A 264 -4.50 4.66 -20.13
C LYS A 264 -4.29 6.17 -20.26
N ARG A 265 -4.22 6.68 -21.49
CA ARG A 265 -4.13 8.12 -21.78
C ARG A 265 -5.42 8.86 -21.37
N ALA A 266 -6.59 8.27 -21.59
CA ALA A 266 -7.88 8.81 -21.16
C ALA A 266 -7.98 8.88 -19.62
N ARG A 267 -7.61 7.81 -18.91
CA ARG A 267 -7.53 7.83 -17.44
C ARG A 267 -6.52 8.85 -16.91
N MET A 268 -5.43 9.08 -17.63
CA MET A 268 -4.46 10.13 -17.27
C MET A 268 -5.01 11.54 -17.51
N ARG A 269 -5.77 11.76 -18.59
CA ARG A 269 -6.48 13.02 -18.83
C ARG A 269 -7.52 13.27 -17.74
N GLU A 270 -8.38 12.29 -17.48
CA GLU A 270 -9.40 12.37 -16.43
C GLU A 270 -8.79 12.65 -15.05
N PHE A 271 -7.70 11.96 -14.69
CA PHE A 271 -6.99 12.20 -13.43
C PHE A 271 -6.44 13.62 -13.34
N ARG A 272 -5.89 14.18 -14.42
CA ARG A 272 -5.38 15.55 -14.44
C ARG A 272 -6.50 16.59 -14.39
N GLU A 273 -7.55 16.40 -15.18
CA GLU A 273 -8.73 17.29 -15.18
C GLU A 273 -9.38 17.38 -13.80
N LYS A 274 -9.40 16.26 -13.05
CA LYS A 274 -10.07 16.19 -11.75
C LYS A 274 -9.15 16.47 -10.55
N HIS A 275 -7.85 16.16 -10.64
CA HIS A 275 -6.97 16.10 -9.47
C HIS A 275 -5.56 16.66 -9.68
N GLY A 276 -4.79 16.12 -10.62
CA GLY A 276 -3.36 16.45 -10.77
C GLY A 276 -2.45 15.86 -9.69
N LEU A 277 -1.13 16.07 -9.82
CA LEU A 277 -0.13 15.63 -8.83
C LEU A 277 -0.23 16.44 -7.52
N ASP A 278 -0.59 17.71 -7.61
CA ASP A 278 -0.93 18.57 -6.47
C ASP A 278 -2.11 18.01 -5.69
N GLY A 279 -3.15 17.51 -6.37
CA GLY A 279 -4.28 16.84 -5.71
C GLY A 279 -3.88 15.63 -4.87
N VAL A 280 -2.85 14.89 -5.26
CA VAL A 280 -2.33 13.75 -4.49
C VAL A 280 -1.62 14.21 -3.22
N LEU A 281 -0.82 15.28 -3.31
CA LEU A 281 -0.13 15.86 -2.17
C LEU A 281 -1.12 16.54 -1.21
N LEU A 282 -2.11 17.27 -1.72
CA LEU A 282 -3.19 17.84 -0.91
C LEU A 282 -3.97 16.76 -0.16
N ALA A 283 -4.24 15.61 -0.79
CA ALA A 283 -4.87 14.49 -0.12
C ALA A 283 -3.95 13.84 0.93
N ALA A 284 -2.63 13.88 0.75
CA ALA A 284 -1.67 13.44 1.77
C ALA A 284 -1.72 14.35 3.00
N VAL A 285 -1.69 15.66 2.80
CA VAL A 285 -1.80 16.67 3.86
C VAL A 285 -3.13 16.53 4.59
N ALA A 286 -4.25 16.50 3.86
CA ALA A 286 -5.58 16.35 4.46
C ALA A 286 -5.72 15.07 5.28
N ALA A 287 -5.14 13.95 4.83
CA ALA A 287 -5.12 12.72 5.62
C ALA A 287 -4.29 12.87 6.90
N SER A 288 -3.16 13.57 6.85
CA SER A 288 -2.34 13.83 8.05
C SER A 288 -3.04 14.77 9.05
N GLU A 289 -3.73 15.80 8.55
CA GLU A 289 -4.54 16.71 9.38
C GLU A 289 -5.69 15.94 10.05
N GLU A 290 -6.47 15.17 9.29
CA GLU A 290 -7.56 14.35 9.85
C GLU A 290 -7.04 13.33 10.88
N ALA A 291 -5.82 12.79 10.68
CA ALA A 291 -5.22 11.89 11.64
C ALA A 291 -4.77 12.57 12.94
N ARG A 292 -4.50 13.88 12.92
CA ARG A 292 -4.08 14.67 14.09
C ARG A 292 -5.26 14.88 15.04
N ASP A 293 -6.47 15.02 14.50
CA ASP A 293 -7.70 15.23 15.27
C ASP A 293 -8.26 13.94 15.89
N LEU A 294 -7.61 12.79 15.64
CA LEU A 294 -8.02 11.49 16.15
C LEU A 294 -7.07 11.01 17.25
N PRO A 295 -7.57 10.21 18.21
CA PRO A 295 -6.71 9.60 19.21
C PRO A 295 -5.56 8.80 18.60
N GLY A 296 -4.34 8.97 19.11
CA GLY A 296 -3.14 8.30 18.58
C GLY A 296 -3.25 6.78 18.50
N HIS A 297 -3.95 6.15 19.45
CA HIS A 297 -4.18 4.69 19.45
C HIS A 297 -5.22 4.19 18.42
N SER A 298 -5.88 5.10 17.70
CA SER A 298 -6.98 4.77 16.79
C SER A 298 -6.47 4.14 15.50
N ASP A 299 -7.07 3.01 15.12
CA ASP A 299 -6.79 2.37 13.83
C ASP A 299 -7.10 3.30 12.64
N ARG A 300 -8.05 4.24 12.80
CA ARG A 300 -8.34 5.25 11.76
C ARG A 300 -7.19 6.25 11.62
N ALA A 301 -6.66 6.77 12.72
CA ALA A 301 -5.52 7.68 12.71
C ALA A 301 -4.30 7.02 12.05
N ALA A 302 -3.99 5.78 12.43
CA ALA A 302 -2.89 5.01 11.84
C ALA A 302 -3.06 4.79 10.32
N ARG A 303 -4.28 4.46 9.85
CA ARG A 303 -4.56 4.32 8.41
C ARG A 303 -4.37 5.63 7.65
N LEU A 304 -4.79 6.75 8.23
CA LEU A 304 -4.69 8.07 7.60
C LEU A 304 -3.23 8.55 7.51
N ARG A 305 -2.43 8.42 8.58
CA ARG A 305 -0.99 8.72 8.55
C ARG A 305 -0.25 7.89 7.51
N ARG A 306 -0.53 6.59 7.46
CA ARG A 306 0.03 5.70 6.44
C ARG A 306 -0.37 6.12 5.02
N LYS A 307 -1.64 6.48 4.81
CA LYS A 307 -2.13 6.99 3.52
C LYS A 307 -1.37 8.25 3.11
N ALA A 308 -1.13 9.17 4.04
CA ALA A 308 -0.35 10.37 3.80
C ALA A 308 1.08 10.05 3.34
N VAL A 309 1.78 9.17 4.07
CA VAL A 309 3.14 8.72 3.73
C VAL A 309 3.18 8.06 2.35
N VAL A 310 2.24 7.17 2.04
CA VAL A 310 2.18 6.49 0.73
C VAL A 310 2.01 7.50 -0.39
N PHE A 311 1.09 8.47 -0.25
CA PHE A 311 0.85 9.46 -1.29
C PHE A 311 2.05 10.37 -1.51
N ALA A 312 2.67 10.86 -0.43
CA ALA A 312 3.86 11.70 -0.50
C ALA A 312 5.04 10.97 -1.16
N LEU A 313 5.34 9.74 -0.74
CA LEU A 313 6.45 8.95 -1.29
C LEU A 313 6.26 8.57 -2.76
N LEU A 314 5.03 8.29 -3.19
CA LEU A 314 4.76 7.98 -4.61
C LEU A 314 5.01 9.16 -5.54
N VAL A 315 4.83 10.40 -5.05
CA VAL A 315 5.10 11.62 -5.81
C VAL A 315 6.57 12.03 -5.69
N ASN A 316 7.14 12.02 -4.48
CA ASN A 316 8.50 12.49 -4.22
C ASN A 316 9.57 11.48 -4.63
N GLY A 317 9.45 10.23 -4.19
CA GLY A 317 10.45 9.19 -4.45
C GLY A 317 10.28 8.54 -5.83
N VAL A 318 9.06 8.64 -6.38
CA VAL A 318 8.64 7.99 -7.62
C VAL A 318 9.06 6.52 -7.61
N ASP A 319 8.81 5.85 -6.48
CA ASP A 319 9.17 4.45 -6.26
C ASP A 319 8.14 3.51 -6.87
N ARG A 320 8.50 2.24 -7.10
CA ARG A 320 7.46 1.27 -7.47
C ARG A 320 6.68 0.97 -6.21
N GLN A 321 5.38 0.78 -6.36
CA GLN A 321 4.50 0.48 -5.22
C GLN A 321 4.94 -0.77 -4.46
N GLY A 322 5.55 -1.74 -5.16
CA GLY A 322 6.15 -2.90 -4.53
C GLY A 322 7.41 -2.60 -3.74
N ASP A 323 8.27 -1.72 -4.24
CA ASP A 323 9.47 -1.30 -3.49
C ASP A 323 9.04 -0.57 -2.20
N LEU A 324 8.08 0.35 -2.31
CA LEU A 324 7.53 1.09 -1.18
C LEU A 324 6.94 0.19 -0.09
N SER A 325 6.33 -0.95 -0.47
CA SER A 325 5.79 -1.90 0.51
C SER A 325 6.86 -2.64 1.31
N GLU A 326 8.12 -2.60 0.87
CA GLU A 326 9.25 -3.33 1.46
C GLU A 326 10.18 -2.45 2.29
N PHE A 327 10.12 -1.12 2.17
CA PHE A 327 11.02 -0.19 2.86
C PHE A 327 11.10 -0.44 4.35
N ARG A 328 12.34 -0.59 4.87
CA ARG A 328 12.64 -0.69 6.30
C ARG A 328 13.34 0.55 6.81
N ILE A 329 12.86 1.07 7.95
CA ILE A 329 13.46 2.19 8.68
C ILE A 329 14.87 1.78 9.12
N GLY A 330 15.83 2.69 8.98
CA GLY A 330 17.24 2.48 9.33
C GLY A 330 18.03 1.65 8.31
N ARG A 331 17.36 1.03 7.32
CA ARG A 331 18.01 0.19 6.29
C ARG A 331 17.81 0.72 4.88
N ASP A 332 16.55 0.76 4.43
CA ASP A 332 16.17 1.20 3.09
C ASP A 332 15.80 2.68 3.06
N ILE A 333 15.37 3.22 4.21
CA ILE A 333 15.07 4.62 4.41
C ILE A 333 15.58 5.08 5.78
N VAL A 334 16.40 6.13 5.80
CA VAL A 334 17.11 6.59 6.99
C VAL A 334 16.75 8.03 7.28
N ARG A 335 16.46 8.34 8.55
CA ARG A 335 16.36 9.71 9.04
C ARG A 335 17.75 10.19 9.43
N ARG A 336 18.22 11.29 8.84
CA ARG A 336 19.51 11.92 9.12
C ARG A 336 19.41 12.81 10.35
N ALA A 337 20.57 13.20 10.89
CA ALA A 337 20.66 14.04 12.09
C ALA A 337 20.06 15.45 11.89
N ASP A 338 20.00 15.93 10.65
CA ASP A 338 19.35 17.19 10.26
C ASP A 338 17.83 17.07 10.10
N GLY A 339 17.26 15.89 10.37
CA GLY A 339 15.83 15.59 10.26
C GLY A 339 15.36 15.24 8.85
N THR A 340 16.25 15.22 7.85
CA THR A 340 15.90 14.80 6.49
C THR A 340 15.77 13.28 6.40
N TRP A 341 14.94 12.80 5.47
CA TRP A 341 14.77 11.37 5.21
C TRP A 341 15.35 10.99 3.87
N GLU A 342 16.12 9.91 3.81
CA GLU A 342 16.84 9.48 2.61
C GLU A 342 16.58 8.00 2.30
N PRO A 343 15.96 7.68 1.15
CA PRO A 343 15.85 6.30 0.69
C PRO A 343 17.10 5.87 -0.10
N ALA A 344 17.64 4.72 0.28
CA ALA A 344 18.74 4.04 -0.41
C ALA A 344 18.51 2.53 -0.37
N PHE A 345 18.13 1.93 -1.50
CA PHE A 345 17.63 0.55 -1.52
C PHE A 345 17.91 -0.19 -2.83
N ARG A 346 17.79 -1.53 -2.80
CA ARG A 346 17.81 -2.36 -4.01
C ARG A 346 16.41 -2.53 -4.57
N GLN A 347 16.18 -2.01 -5.78
CA GLN A 347 14.89 -2.07 -6.44
C GLN A 347 14.48 -3.52 -6.77
N SER A 348 13.29 -3.96 -6.35
CA SER A 348 12.92 -5.39 -6.36
C SER A 348 12.73 -5.97 -7.77
N LYS A 349 12.42 -5.14 -8.78
CA LYS A 349 12.29 -5.61 -10.18
C LYS A 349 13.63 -5.79 -10.89
N THR A 350 14.62 -4.95 -10.61
CA THR A 350 15.88 -4.87 -11.37
C THR A 350 17.09 -5.29 -10.53
N ALA A 351 16.91 -5.46 -9.23
CA ALA A 351 17.95 -5.65 -8.21
C ALA A 351 19.00 -4.54 -8.16
N ARG A 352 18.73 -3.38 -8.80
CA ARG A 352 19.66 -2.26 -8.87
C ARG A 352 19.58 -1.39 -7.64
N TRP A 353 20.73 -0.85 -7.25
CA TRP A 353 20.79 0.18 -6.23
C TRP A 353 20.14 1.46 -6.73
N LYS A 354 19.25 2.02 -5.92
CA LYS A 354 18.60 3.30 -6.15
C LYS A 354 18.85 4.19 -4.94
N GLU A 355 19.32 5.41 -5.21
CA GLU A 355 19.61 6.43 -4.22
C GLU A 355 19.22 7.80 -4.80
N ASN A 356 18.19 8.39 -4.18
CA ASN A 356 17.56 9.63 -4.63
C ASN A 356 18.01 10.87 -3.84
N GLY A 357 18.85 10.71 -2.82
CA GLY A 357 19.17 11.77 -1.87
C GLY A 357 18.00 12.11 -0.96
N PRO A 358 18.02 13.29 -0.30
CA PRO A 358 17.01 13.70 0.66
C PRO A 358 15.64 13.87 0.02
N LEU A 359 14.63 13.28 0.66
CA LEU A 359 13.23 13.55 0.39
C LEU A 359 12.91 15.00 0.74
N TRP A 360 11.85 15.52 0.13
CA TRP A 360 11.42 16.86 0.42
C TRP A 360 10.94 16.99 1.87
N GLY A 361 11.06 18.19 2.44
CA GLY A 361 10.66 18.48 3.82
C GLY A 361 9.23 18.06 4.14
N LEU A 362 8.28 18.26 3.21
CA LEU A 362 6.89 17.82 3.39
C LEU A 362 6.81 16.31 3.60
N THR A 363 7.46 15.54 2.73
CA THR A 363 7.49 14.09 2.80
C THR A 363 8.14 13.64 4.12
N GLY A 364 9.24 14.29 4.52
CA GLY A 364 9.88 14.04 5.81
C GLY A 364 8.96 14.28 7.00
N LEU A 365 8.25 15.41 7.03
CA LEU A 365 7.28 15.74 8.08
C LEU A 365 6.12 14.73 8.16
N LEU A 366 5.64 14.26 7.01
CA LEU A 366 4.59 13.23 6.96
C LEU A 366 5.10 11.87 7.45
N ILE A 367 6.36 11.53 7.15
CA ILE A 367 7.00 10.33 7.71
C ILE A 367 7.17 10.47 9.22
N ASP A 368 7.68 11.59 9.72
CA ASP A 368 7.83 11.85 11.17
C ASP A 368 6.48 11.73 11.88
N ALA A 369 5.42 12.34 11.33
CA ALA A 369 4.07 12.27 11.89
C ALA A 369 3.51 10.83 11.93
N HIS A 370 3.88 9.99 10.97
CA HIS A 370 3.53 8.58 10.91
C HIS A 370 4.34 7.75 11.91
N VAL A 371 5.66 7.93 11.96
CA VAL A 371 6.58 7.27 12.90
C VAL A 371 6.21 7.56 14.35
N LEU A 372 5.89 8.82 14.66
CA LEU A 372 5.48 9.25 16.00
C LEU A 372 4.13 8.69 16.41
N GLU A 373 3.26 8.30 15.48
CA GLU A 373 1.91 7.75 15.76
C GLU A 373 1.03 8.66 16.66
N GLY A 374 1.37 9.96 16.77
CA GLY A 374 0.70 10.91 17.68
C GLY A 374 1.43 11.14 19.01
N ARG A 375 2.63 10.59 19.20
CA ARG A 375 3.55 10.97 20.28
C ARG A 375 4.13 12.38 20.05
N PRO A 376 4.60 13.06 21.10
CA PRO A 376 5.27 14.35 20.98
C PRO A 376 6.51 14.32 20.06
N ALA A 377 6.80 15.44 19.40
CA ALA A 377 7.88 15.53 18.43
C ALA A 377 9.27 15.23 19.02
N TRP A 378 9.50 15.58 20.28
CA TRP A 378 10.76 15.31 20.98
C TRP A 378 11.05 13.80 21.17
N CYS A 379 10.04 12.93 21.00
CA CYS A 379 10.22 11.47 21.06
C CYS A 379 10.80 10.87 19.78
N ILE A 380 11.03 11.65 18.72
CA ILE A 380 11.35 11.10 17.39
C ILE A 380 12.58 10.21 17.40
N GLU A 381 13.67 10.61 18.05
CA GLU A 381 14.92 9.84 18.06
C GLU A 381 14.75 8.49 18.77
N THR A 382 14.11 8.48 19.94
CA THR A 382 13.75 7.24 20.65
C THR A 382 12.87 6.35 19.79
N ARG A 383 11.87 6.95 19.10
CA ARG A 383 10.93 6.19 18.28
C ARG A 383 11.60 5.59 17.04
N ILE A 384 12.56 6.29 16.44
CA ILE A 384 13.36 5.77 15.33
C ILE A 384 14.18 4.56 15.79
N ALA A 385 14.82 4.65 16.96
CA ALA A 385 15.57 3.53 17.53
C ALA A 385 14.68 2.31 17.82
N GLU A 386 13.47 2.52 18.36
CA GLU A 386 12.48 1.44 18.58
C GLU A 386 12.02 0.76 17.27
N LEU A 387 12.10 1.47 16.14
CA LEU A 387 11.60 1.02 14.85
C LEU A 387 12.70 0.58 13.88
N ASP A 388 13.95 0.50 14.34
CA ASP A 388 15.05 0.08 13.48
C ASP A 388 14.77 -1.29 12.84
N GLY A 389 14.93 -1.37 11.53
CA GLY A 389 14.63 -2.54 10.72
C GLY A 389 13.15 -2.87 10.51
N CYS A 390 12.22 -2.15 11.16
CA CYS A 390 10.78 -2.31 10.93
C CYS A 390 10.37 -1.73 9.57
N ASN A 391 9.34 -2.30 8.96
CA ASN A 391 8.75 -1.78 7.73
C ASN A 391 8.11 -0.40 7.96
N LEU A 392 8.40 0.54 7.07
CA LEU A 392 7.95 1.93 7.16
C LEU A 392 6.43 2.05 7.23
N LEU A 393 5.69 1.28 6.44
CA LEU A 393 4.25 1.45 6.34
C LEU A 393 3.51 0.81 7.52
N SER A 394 3.95 -0.37 7.97
CA SER A 394 3.31 -1.10 9.08
C SER A 394 3.83 -0.70 10.45
N LEU A 395 5.05 -0.16 10.53
CA LEU A 395 5.80 0.05 11.77
C LEU A 395 5.96 -1.26 12.57
N GLN A 396 6.15 -2.36 11.82
CA GLN A 396 6.34 -3.74 12.31
C GLN A 396 7.38 -4.47 11.45
N ALA A 397 7.82 -5.64 11.88
CA ALA A 397 8.76 -6.46 11.10
C ALA A 397 8.20 -6.84 9.72
N GLU A 398 6.91 -7.18 9.65
CA GLU A 398 6.21 -7.53 8.42
C GLU A 398 5.67 -6.28 7.70
N GLY A 399 5.85 -6.24 6.37
CA GLY A 399 5.27 -5.22 5.51
C GLY A 399 3.84 -5.52 5.07
N PHE A 400 3.24 -4.57 4.34
CA PHE A 400 1.98 -4.80 3.66
C PHE A 400 2.15 -5.56 2.35
N ASP A 401 1.04 -6.08 1.84
CA ASP A 401 0.97 -6.60 0.48
C ASP A 401 1.43 -5.55 -0.56
N THR A 402 2.14 -6.01 -1.59
CA THR A 402 2.71 -5.20 -2.68
C THR A 402 1.69 -4.29 -3.38
N TYR A 403 0.41 -4.61 -3.32
CA TYR A 403 -0.67 -3.83 -3.92
C TYR A 403 -1.35 -2.85 -2.95
N HIS A 404 -0.92 -2.75 -1.68
CA HIS A 404 -1.53 -1.87 -0.69
C HIS A 404 -1.57 -0.40 -1.16
N ALA A 405 -0.46 0.12 -1.65
CA ALA A 405 -0.38 1.49 -2.17
C ALA A 405 -1.28 1.69 -3.41
N SER A 406 -1.44 0.67 -4.26
CA SER A 406 -2.39 0.70 -5.39
C SER A 406 -3.82 0.79 -4.93
N LYS A 407 -4.16 0.07 -3.88
CA LYS A 407 -5.52 0.08 -3.33
C LYS A 407 -5.89 1.47 -2.83
N LEU A 408 -4.99 2.11 -2.07
CA LEU A 408 -5.20 3.48 -1.58
C LEU A 408 -5.38 4.51 -2.71
N LEU A 409 -4.56 4.43 -3.77
CA LEU A 409 -4.70 5.32 -4.92
C LEU A 409 -5.99 5.06 -5.71
N ARG A 410 -6.39 3.80 -5.86
CA ARG A 410 -7.64 3.45 -6.54
C ARG A 410 -8.85 3.96 -5.79
N GLU A 411 -8.85 3.81 -4.46
CA GLU A 411 -9.92 4.30 -3.59
C GLU A 411 -10.04 5.83 -3.61
N ALA A 412 -8.91 6.55 -3.65
CA ALA A 412 -8.92 8.01 -3.61
C ALA A 412 -9.08 8.69 -4.98
N PHE A 413 -8.56 8.07 -6.05
CA PHE A 413 -8.38 8.74 -7.35
C PHE A 413 -8.71 7.85 -8.56
N GLY A 414 -9.09 6.58 -8.37
CA GLY A 414 -9.35 5.65 -9.47
C GLY A 414 -8.11 5.22 -10.28
N ILE A 415 -6.90 5.62 -9.85
CA ILE A 415 -5.65 5.36 -10.58
C ILE A 415 -4.74 4.33 -9.90
N SER A 416 -3.69 3.91 -10.61
CA SER A 416 -2.60 3.10 -10.06
C SER A 416 -1.33 3.95 -9.88
N GLY A 417 -0.40 3.52 -9.05
CA GLY A 417 0.86 4.25 -8.84
C GLY A 417 1.75 4.29 -10.08
N HIS A 418 1.56 3.38 -11.05
CA HIS A 418 2.22 3.51 -12.34
C HIS A 418 1.82 4.80 -13.06
N LEU A 419 0.56 5.25 -12.93
CA LEU A 419 0.13 6.53 -13.50
C LEU A 419 0.79 7.72 -12.79
N ILE A 420 0.96 7.69 -11.47
CA ILE A 420 1.73 8.73 -10.76
C ILE A 420 3.16 8.81 -11.31
N ARG A 421 3.83 7.67 -11.48
CA ARG A 421 5.19 7.63 -12.06
C ARG A 421 5.24 8.22 -13.47
N THR A 422 4.25 7.90 -14.31
CA THR A 422 4.13 8.52 -15.65
C THR A 422 3.99 10.03 -15.53
N ALA A 423 3.08 10.52 -14.68
CA ALA A 423 2.84 11.95 -14.52
C ALA A 423 4.07 12.72 -14.03
N VAL A 424 4.81 12.21 -13.04
CA VAL A 424 6.04 12.87 -12.53
C VAL A 424 7.14 12.88 -13.58
N THR A 425 7.34 11.76 -14.30
CA THR A 425 8.34 11.65 -15.38
C THR A 425 8.08 12.69 -16.47
N ASP A 426 6.81 12.83 -16.84
CA ASP A 426 6.35 13.73 -17.88
C ASP A 426 6.48 15.20 -17.46
N LEU A 427 6.16 15.52 -16.20
CA LEU A 427 6.37 16.85 -15.61
C LEU A 427 7.85 17.28 -15.70
N LEU A 428 8.76 16.41 -15.23
CA LEU A 428 10.20 16.71 -15.24
C LEU A 428 10.72 16.96 -16.66
N ARG A 429 10.29 16.15 -17.63
CA ARG A 429 10.72 16.30 -19.02
C ARG A 429 10.33 17.66 -19.62
N ARG A 430 9.14 18.19 -19.31
CA ARG A 430 8.69 19.47 -19.91
C ARG A 430 9.35 20.68 -19.29
N HIS A 431 9.45 20.68 -17.97
CA HIS A 431 9.88 21.88 -17.25
C HIS A 431 11.39 21.91 -17.00
N ARG A 432 12.02 20.74 -17.00
CA ARG A 432 13.47 20.56 -16.84
C ARG A 432 13.98 19.53 -17.86
N PRO A 433 13.86 19.80 -19.18
CA PRO A 433 14.36 18.89 -20.20
C PRO A 433 15.88 18.66 -20.09
N ASP A 434 16.61 19.65 -19.59
CA ASP A 434 18.03 19.58 -19.21
C ASP A 434 18.31 18.53 -18.12
N ALA A 435 17.31 18.19 -17.30
CA ALA A 435 17.37 17.19 -16.24
C ALA A 435 16.73 15.85 -16.63
N ALA A 436 16.51 15.56 -17.92
CA ALA A 436 15.95 14.28 -18.38
C ALA A 436 16.76 13.05 -17.92
N TRP A 437 18.07 13.22 -17.69
CA TRP A 437 18.95 12.20 -17.08
C TRP A 437 18.53 11.87 -15.63
N ALA A 438 18.03 12.85 -14.87
CA ALA A 438 17.59 12.66 -13.49
C ALA A 438 16.35 11.75 -13.40
N VAL A 439 15.51 11.72 -14.43
CA VAL A 439 14.38 10.78 -14.54
C VAL A 439 14.87 9.33 -14.60
N GLN A 440 15.98 9.04 -15.30
CA GLN A 440 16.52 7.68 -15.35
C GLN A 440 16.96 7.20 -13.96
N ARG A 441 17.66 8.08 -13.22
CA ARG A 441 18.08 7.84 -11.84
C ARG A 441 16.88 7.68 -10.91
N LEU A 442 15.89 8.57 -11.00
CA LEU A 442 14.67 8.56 -10.21
C LEU A 442 13.82 7.30 -10.44
N LEU A 443 13.81 6.74 -11.66
CA LEU A 443 13.05 5.53 -11.97
C LEU A 443 13.85 4.23 -11.79
N GLY A 444 15.18 4.31 -11.71
CA GLY A 444 16.10 3.16 -11.68
C GLY A 444 16.32 2.50 -13.05
N HIS A 445 16.15 3.25 -14.14
CA HIS A 445 16.29 2.76 -15.53
C HIS A 445 17.73 2.95 -16.03
N SER A 446 18.20 2.09 -16.96
CA SER A 446 19.55 2.21 -17.58
C SER A 446 19.53 2.40 -19.09
N VAL A 447 18.35 2.57 -19.70
CA VAL A 447 18.22 2.66 -21.16
C VAL A 447 17.22 3.75 -21.48
N GLU A 448 17.62 4.68 -22.34
CA GLU A 448 16.85 5.86 -22.76
C GLU A 448 15.51 5.48 -23.39
N TRP A 449 15.46 4.40 -24.18
CA TRP A 449 14.23 3.82 -24.75
C TRP A 449 13.15 3.48 -23.69
N MET A 450 13.52 3.11 -22.45
CA MET A 450 12.49 2.87 -21.41
C MET A 450 11.77 4.15 -20.98
N GLN A 451 12.32 5.33 -21.25
CA GLN A 451 11.67 6.62 -20.99
C GLN A 451 10.57 6.92 -22.03
N GLU A 452 10.72 6.40 -23.25
CA GLU A 452 9.75 6.56 -24.35
C GLU A 452 8.38 5.95 -24.04
N ASN A 453 8.37 4.84 -23.29
CA ASN A 453 7.15 4.18 -22.83
C ASN A 453 6.33 5.01 -21.81
N TYR A 454 6.89 6.11 -21.28
CA TYR A 454 6.23 7.00 -20.32
C TYR A 454 5.79 8.34 -20.93
N ARG A 455 5.87 8.51 -22.25
CA ARG A 455 5.42 9.73 -22.93
C ARG A 455 3.90 9.92 -22.81
N SER A 456 3.48 11.03 -22.20
CA SER A 456 2.13 11.60 -22.35
C SER A 456 2.23 13.01 -22.92
N GLU A 457 1.15 13.56 -23.47
CA GLU A 457 1.05 14.99 -23.84
C GLU A 457 0.68 15.82 -22.58
N PHE A 458 0.60 17.17 -22.66
CA PHE A 458 0.07 18.15 -21.67
C PHE A 458 1.00 18.98 -20.74
N ALA A 459 0.82 20.31 -20.68
CA ALA A 459 1.61 21.29 -19.91
C ALA A 459 1.13 21.52 -18.45
N GLU A 460 2.03 21.68 -17.46
CA GLU A 460 1.61 22.06 -16.08
C GLU A 460 2.74 22.64 -15.19
N VAL A 461 2.90 23.97 -15.11
CA VAL A 461 3.86 24.67 -14.20
C VAL A 461 3.29 24.85 -12.77
N ALA A 462 1.96 24.84 -12.63
CA ALA A 462 1.26 25.24 -11.39
C ALA A 462 1.37 24.25 -10.21
N SER A 463 1.79 23.00 -10.44
CA SER A 463 1.84 21.97 -9.39
C SER A 463 3.04 22.13 -8.44
N VAL A 464 4.15 22.70 -8.91
CA VAL A 464 5.35 22.98 -8.10
C VAL A 464 5.14 24.20 -7.19
N GLU A 465 4.41 25.22 -7.64
CA GLU A 465 4.09 26.41 -6.84
C GLU A 465 3.11 26.09 -5.71
N LYS A 466 2.06 25.31 -6.01
CA LYS A 466 1.10 24.84 -4.98
C LYS A 466 1.75 23.90 -3.96
N TYR A 467 2.80 23.19 -4.35
CA TYR A 467 3.60 22.37 -3.44
C TYR A 467 4.33 23.20 -2.38
N HIS A 468 4.90 24.35 -2.76
CA HIS A 468 5.46 25.30 -1.79
C HIS A 468 4.38 25.87 -0.86
N ALA A 469 3.19 26.17 -1.39
CA ALA A 469 2.06 26.62 -0.55
C ALA A 469 1.60 25.55 0.46
N ALA A 470 1.54 24.28 0.07
CA ALA A 470 1.20 23.18 0.98
C ALA A 470 2.25 22.97 2.08
N LEU A 471 3.53 23.18 1.77
CA LEU A 471 4.63 23.22 2.74
C LEU A 471 4.44 24.35 3.75
N GLU A 472 4.12 25.56 3.29
CA GLU A 472 3.86 26.70 4.17
C GLU A 472 2.70 26.45 5.13
N MET A 473 1.60 25.86 4.65
CA MET A 473 0.44 25.53 5.48
C MET A 473 0.78 24.54 6.60
N LEU A 474 1.58 23.51 6.29
CA LEU A 474 1.98 22.49 7.26
C LEU A 474 2.96 23.03 8.32
N VAL A 475 3.87 23.91 7.91
CA VAL A 475 4.80 24.60 8.82
C VAL A 475 4.06 25.60 9.73
N ARG A 476 3.02 26.27 9.24
CA ARG A 476 2.23 27.25 10.01
C ARG A 476 1.12 26.64 10.86
N GLY A 477 0.77 25.37 10.66
CA GLY A 477 -0.35 24.72 11.35
C GLY A 477 -1.73 25.25 10.93
N GLU A 478 -1.82 25.85 9.75
CA GLU A 478 -3.05 26.45 9.21
C GLU A 478 -3.91 25.38 8.52
N THR A 479 -5.19 25.28 8.87
CA THR A 479 -6.12 24.33 8.25
C THR A 479 -6.42 24.70 6.79
N SER A 480 -6.44 23.69 5.92
CA SER A 480 -6.79 23.85 4.50
C SER A 480 -8.13 24.57 4.27
N PRO A 481 -8.25 25.50 3.31
CA PRO A 481 -9.52 26.16 2.98
C PRO A 481 -10.60 25.18 2.48
N ALA A 482 -10.22 23.93 2.15
CA ALA A 482 -11.16 22.86 1.82
C ALA A 482 -11.93 22.30 3.04
N SER A 483 -11.53 22.61 4.28
CA SER A 483 -12.21 22.19 5.51
C SER A 483 -13.21 23.20 6.07
N ALA A 484 -13.36 24.37 5.43
CA ALA A 484 -14.37 25.34 5.84
C ALA A 484 -15.78 24.75 5.64
N PRO A 485 -16.64 24.70 6.68
CA PRO A 485 -18.00 24.22 6.54
C PRO A 485 -18.73 25.08 5.50
N ARG A 486 -19.21 24.45 4.42
CA ARG A 486 -20.03 25.10 3.40
C ARG A 486 -21.19 25.82 4.10
N ARG A 487 -21.11 27.15 4.21
CA ARG A 487 -22.25 27.99 4.62
C ARG A 487 -23.41 27.65 3.68
N ARG A 488 -24.43 27.00 4.21
CA ARG A 488 -25.74 26.89 3.55
C ARG A 488 -26.21 28.31 3.30
N LYS A 489 -26.19 28.74 2.03
CA LYS A 489 -26.96 29.91 1.61
C LYS A 489 -28.43 29.57 1.87
N ARG A 490 -29.05 30.26 2.82
CA ARG A 490 -30.51 30.35 2.91
C ARG A 490 -30.94 31.21 1.72
N GLY A 491 -31.57 30.57 0.75
CA GLY A 491 -32.54 31.17 -0.17
C GLY A 491 -33.90 30.68 0.26
#